data_AF-A0A413T4M8-F1
#
_entry.id   AF-A0A413T4M8-F1
#
_cell.length_a   1.000
_cell.length_b   1.000
_cell.length_c   1.000
_cell.angle_alpha   90.00
_cell.angle_beta   90.00
_cell.angle_gamma   90.00
#
_symmetry.space_group_name_H-M   'P 1'
#
loop_
_entity.id
_entity.type
_entity.pdbx_description
1 polymer ?
#
loop_
_entity_poly.entity_id
_entity_poly.type
_entity_poly.pdbx_seq_one_letter_code
_entity_poly.pdbx_strand_id
1 'polypeptide(L)'
;MGGQVDLKYAGHGETLNMELRRSVARVDLMMPVEGVEVMSVTMRGIPADGLLFPSDGVPVGTPGETMTWTRQLTDEPLPEGGGVLRYLPVAPLEAPVEIEALLLVNGNRHWVRTQVPALKSNTVYTLRVLGMGAQAFLDVVASDWIETDPVTPEVSQKVYVDASGSVLPEGARLSLHADTVFVPFQNNVIRLAIAGTSGLQASIDGYVDGVRVELDTEADQRQKGMERIAMAEIESVKCMPGEKRGFIHLNFSADEVQEGRIVVAFDRNPFQVTEGRVSFGADGICDLGTYADGTLAHLELDGDYELRLRLPEGEDPWAKLFPGETDSEFVLEGGWKPNDPLADGRAQQVELVIYGSDGSELDSYVVKRRNWGLPVVCVNGTWWCKYNLRGNVRSFEDQVTIADDPVSADQLGEYLLTCSNERFLELLGDQYQGGNLQGLKLQSGDNGFWYEGFSASAQDFGAMDASAMAPAGYEIPDYDDFRFFAWGNDCALGYGSDAFDNGLGQRLSYTITERILTVNGKEYGPVNVYDFYHEADGSHWVMASLGHQWDASEGSVSRMVALFATSGRKGMTWGIEGYPANSSGGRRSWIKYAANNSSKTRTIRCIKTPVRYMYE
;
A
#
# COMPACT_ATOMS: atom_id res chain seq x y z
N MET A 1 40.93 -10.25 4.06
CA MET A 1 41.21 -10.26 5.52
C MET A 1 39.93 -9.82 6.22
N GLY A 2 39.65 -10.33 7.41
CA GLY A 2 38.48 -9.95 8.21
C GLY A 2 38.88 -9.69 9.65
N GLY A 3 38.16 -8.78 10.30
CA GLY A 3 38.30 -8.47 11.73
C GLY A 3 36.97 -7.95 12.26
N GLN A 4 36.72 -8.15 13.55
CA GLN A 4 35.52 -7.67 14.22
C GLN A 4 35.92 -7.08 15.57
N VAL A 5 35.28 -5.96 15.94
CA VAL A 5 35.45 -5.32 17.24
C VAL A 5 34.07 -5.03 17.83
N ASP A 6 33.90 -5.30 19.13
CA ASP A 6 32.67 -4.98 19.86
C ASP A 6 32.71 -3.51 20.27
N LEU A 7 31.64 -2.78 19.95
CA LEU A 7 31.52 -1.34 20.21
C LEU A 7 30.82 -1.03 21.53
N LYS A 8 30.32 -2.02 22.27
CA LYS A 8 29.53 -1.83 23.50
C LYS A 8 30.20 -0.99 24.59
N TYR A 9 31.53 -0.86 24.55
CA TYR A 9 32.31 -0.12 25.55
C TYR A 9 33.17 0.99 24.95
N ALA A 10 33.01 1.31 23.66
CA ALA A 10 33.80 2.34 23.00
C ALA A 10 33.26 3.73 23.40
N GLY A 11 34.12 4.57 23.98
CA GLY A 11 33.79 5.96 24.27
C GLY A 11 33.71 6.82 22.99
N HIS A 12 32.96 7.91 23.05
CA HIS A 12 32.89 8.87 21.94
C HIS A 12 34.29 9.46 21.65
N GLY A 13 34.83 9.22 20.45
CA GLY A 13 36.12 9.75 20.02
C GLY A 13 37.36 8.90 20.36
N GLU A 14 37.19 7.68 20.90
CA GLU A 14 38.31 6.77 21.13
C GLU A 14 38.76 6.06 19.86
N THR A 15 40.08 5.92 19.69
CA THR A 15 40.67 5.10 18.63
C THR A 15 40.54 3.63 18.98
N LEU A 16 39.83 2.87 18.14
CA LEU A 16 39.72 1.41 18.27
C LEU A 16 40.73 0.73 17.36
N ASN A 17 41.51 -0.18 17.92
CA ASN A 17 42.39 -1.04 17.14
C ASN A 17 41.63 -2.33 16.78
N MET A 18 41.44 -2.58 15.49
CA MET A 18 40.87 -3.82 14.98
C MET A 18 41.98 -4.66 14.34
N GLU A 19 42.19 -5.87 14.87
CA GLU A 19 43.12 -6.82 14.27
C GLU A 19 42.47 -7.45 13.03
N LEU A 20 43.09 -7.29 11.86
CA LEU A 20 42.67 -7.96 10.64
C LEU A 20 43.45 -9.28 10.48
N ARG A 21 42.73 -10.38 10.27
CA ARG A 21 43.31 -11.71 10.01
C ARG A 21 43.01 -12.17 8.59
N ARG A 22 43.94 -12.90 7.97
CA ARG A 22 43.71 -13.53 6.66
C ARG A 22 42.62 -14.60 6.82
N SER A 23 41.62 -14.58 5.95
CA SER A 23 40.51 -15.55 5.92
C SER A 23 40.85 -16.87 5.23
N VAL A 24 42.12 -17.06 4.86
CA VAL A 24 42.63 -18.21 4.10
C VAL A 24 43.79 -18.87 4.83
N ALA A 25 44.06 -20.14 4.52
CA ALA A 25 45.26 -20.85 4.92
C ALA A 25 46.29 -20.83 3.78
N ARG A 26 47.59 -20.88 4.09
CA ARG A 26 48.66 -21.06 3.10
C ARG A 26 49.23 -22.46 3.21
N VAL A 27 49.45 -23.14 2.09
CA VAL A 27 50.15 -24.43 2.05
C VAL A 27 51.48 -24.25 1.33
N ASP A 28 52.56 -24.62 1.99
CA ASP A 28 53.93 -24.58 1.47
C ASP A 28 54.45 -26.01 1.29
N LEU A 29 55.36 -26.22 0.34
CA LEU A 29 56.12 -27.46 0.19
C LEU A 29 57.58 -27.19 0.50
N MET A 30 58.18 -28.01 1.34
CA MET A 30 59.61 -27.99 1.65
C MET A 30 60.23 -29.31 1.20
N MET A 31 61.30 -29.21 0.40
CA MET A 31 62.02 -30.35 -0.17
C MET A 31 63.48 -30.37 0.31
N PRO A 32 63.74 -30.79 1.56
CA PRO A 32 65.06 -30.66 2.15
C PRO A 32 66.01 -31.82 1.83
N VAL A 33 65.58 -32.83 1.05
CA VAL A 33 66.32 -34.10 0.88
C VAL A 33 66.87 -34.23 -0.55
N GLU A 34 68.20 -34.29 -0.66
CA GLU A 34 68.91 -34.54 -1.92
C GLU A 34 68.58 -35.94 -2.48
N GLY A 35 68.25 -36.03 -3.78
CA GLY A 35 67.88 -37.30 -4.43
C GLY A 35 66.39 -37.69 -4.38
N VAL A 36 65.52 -36.80 -3.86
CA VAL A 36 64.05 -36.95 -3.89
C VAL A 36 63.41 -35.81 -4.66
N GLU A 37 62.65 -36.15 -5.70
CA GLU A 37 61.87 -35.17 -6.49
C GLU A 37 60.37 -35.34 -6.20
N VAL A 38 59.65 -34.24 -6.00
CA VAL A 38 58.19 -34.27 -5.91
C VAL A 38 57.63 -34.03 -7.31
N MET A 39 56.96 -35.03 -7.87
CA MET A 39 56.38 -34.94 -9.21
C MET A 39 55.02 -34.24 -9.20
N SER A 40 54.17 -34.55 -8.22
CA SER A 40 52.83 -33.97 -8.12
C SER A 40 52.30 -33.96 -6.70
N VAL A 41 51.45 -32.99 -6.37
CA VAL A 41 50.70 -32.94 -5.12
C VAL A 41 49.21 -32.83 -5.43
N THR A 42 48.40 -33.67 -4.77
CA THR A 42 46.93 -33.66 -4.82
C THR A 42 46.37 -33.44 -3.43
N MET A 43 45.44 -32.51 -3.29
CA MET A 43 44.71 -32.22 -2.06
C MET A 43 43.21 -32.44 -2.31
N ARG A 44 42.56 -33.26 -1.49
CA ARG A 44 41.12 -33.61 -1.61
C ARG A 44 40.37 -33.16 -0.35
N GLY A 45 39.09 -32.82 -0.52
CA GLY A 45 38.25 -32.37 0.58
C GLY A 45 38.50 -30.91 0.98
N ILE A 46 39.07 -30.08 0.10
CA ILE A 46 39.25 -28.64 0.35
C ILE A 46 37.87 -27.98 0.25
N PRO A 47 37.50 -27.03 1.13
CA PRO A 47 36.27 -26.26 0.94
C PRO A 47 36.26 -25.54 -0.42
N ALA A 48 35.12 -25.46 -1.12
CA ALA A 48 35.01 -24.63 -2.33
C ALA A 48 35.00 -23.13 -1.98
N ASP A 49 34.34 -22.76 -0.88
CA ASP A 49 34.19 -21.40 -0.39
C ASP A 49 34.76 -21.24 1.04
N GLY A 50 35.14 -20.01 1.40
CA GLY A 50 35.71 -19.68 2.71
C GLY A 50 34.92 -18.60 3.45
N LEU A 51 34.99 -18.61 4.78
CA LEU A 51 34.35 -17.59 5.62
C LEU A 51 35.22 -16.34 5.75
N LEU A 52 34.61 -15.16 5.61
CA LEU A 52 35.29 -13.88 5.84
C LEU A 52 35.65 -13.67 7.33
N PHE A 53 34.80 -14.17 8.23
CA PHE A 53 34.98 -14.13 9.69
C PHE A 53 34.93 -15.57 10.25
N PRO A 54 36.07 -16.26 10.35
CA PRO A 54 36.13 -17.59 10.95
C PRO A 54 36.00 -17.44 12.48
N SER A 55 34.82 -17.72 13.02
CA SER A 55 34.57 -17.73 14.47
C SER A 55 34.68 -19.14 15.04
N ASP A 56 35.35 -19.27 16.18
CA ASP A 56 35.27 -20.47 17.02
C ASP A 56 33.82 -20.62 17.49
N GLY A 57 33.09 -21.60 16.95
CA GLY A 57 31.75 -21.96 17.41
C GLY A 57 30.58 -21.64 16.48
N VAL A 58 30.80 -21.31 15.20
CA VAL A 58 29.71 -21.43 14.20
C VAL A 58 29.39 -22.92 14.06
N PRO A 59 28.13 -23.36 14.26
CA PRO A 59 27.76 -24.76 14.05
C PRO A 59 28.15 -25.14 12.63
N VAL A 60 28.66 -26.36 12.43
CA VAL A 60 28.89 -26.93 11.09
C VAL A 60 27.55 -26.88 10.35
N GLY A 61 27.35 -25.82 9.57
CA GLY A 61 26.27 -25.72 8.61
C GLY A 61 26.53 -26.69 7.47
N THR A 62 25.46 -27.10 6.79
CA THR A 62 25.41 -28.07 5.69
C THR A 62 26.72 -28.18 4.91
N PRO A 63 27.29 -29.39 4.70
CA PRO A 63 28.62 -29.53 4.13
C PRO A 63 28.73 -28.74 2.83
N GLY A 64 29.57 -27.70 2.85
CA GLY A 64 29.90 -26.95 1.64
C GLY A 64 30.50 -27.90 0.61
N GLU A 65 30.27 -27.61 -0.67
CA GLU A 65 30.90 -28.36 -1.75
C GLU A 65 32.42 -28.42 -1.51
N THR A 66 33.01 -29.61 -1.65
CA THR A 66 34.46 -29.76 -1.53
C THR A 66 35.08 -29.95 -2.90
N MET A 67 36.28 -29.42 -3.07
CA MET A 67 37.03 -29.55 -4.30
C MET A 67 38.29 -30.41 -4.12
N THR A 68 38.74 -30.97 -5.24
CA THR A 68 40.07 -31.57 -5.36
C THR A 68 40.97 -30.65 -6.15
N TRP A 69 42.17 -30.42 -5.64
CA TRP A 69 43.21 -29.68 -6.35
C TRP A 69 44.41 -30.57 -6.61
N THR A 70 44.99 -30.48 -7.80
CA THR A 70 46.21 -31.20 -8.16
C THR A 70 47.16 -30.24 -8.87
N ARG A 71 48.45 -30.29 -8.51
CA ARG A 71 49.52 -29.58 -9.21
C ARG A 71 50.60 -30.57 -9.62
N GLN A 72 50.96 -30.53 -10.90
CA GLN A 72 52.13 -31.20 -11.46
C GLN A 72 53.33 -30.25 -11.31
N LEU A 73 54.35 -30.67 -10.58
CA LEU A 73 55.56 -29.87 -10.35
C LEU A 73 56.62 -30.07 -11.44
N THR A 74 56.38 -31.02 -12.36
CA THR A 74 57.20 -31.19 -13.57
C THR A 74 57.00 -30.06 -14.58
N ASP A 75 55.80 -29.48 -14.61
CA ASP A 75 55.42 -28.48 -15.61
C ASP A 75 55.73 -27.06 -15.09
N GLU A 76 55.59 -26.86 -13.78
CA GLU A 76 55.93 -25.62 -13.08
C GLU A 76 56.70 -25.94 -11.78
N PRO A 77 58.04 -26.01 -11.84
CA PRO A 77 58.86 -26.32 -10.68
C PRO A 77 58.82 -25.19 -9.65
N LEU A 78 58.88 -25.55 -8.37
CA LEU A 78 59.06 -24.58 -7.29
C LEU A 78 60.54 -24.14 -7.18
N PRO A 79 60.81 -22.99 -6.55
CA PRO A 79 62.17 -22.58 -6.22
C PRO A 79 62.95 -23.65 -5.44
N GLU A 80 64.28 -23.62 -5.57
CA GLU A 80 65.18 -24.54 -4.88
C GLU A 80 64.97 -24.48 -3.36
N GLY A 81 64.72 -25.64 -2.73
CA GLY A 81 64.38 -25.76 -1.30
C GLY A 81 62.88 -25.74 -0.98
N GLY A 82 62.01 -25.39 -1.94
CA GLY A 82 60.56 -25.38 -1.79
C GLY A 82 59.90 -24.00 -1.92
N GLY A 83 58.59 -23.93 -1.71
CA GLY A 83 57.83 -22.69 -1.84
C GLY A 83 56.32 -22.83 -1.64
N VAL A 84 55.59 -21.74 -1.87
CA VAL A 84 54.13 -21.70 -1.72
C VAL A 84 53.47 -22.58 -2.79
N LEU A 85 52.67 -23.55 -2.36
CA LEU A 85 51.87 -24.38 -3.25
C LEU A 85 50.55 -23.71 -3.61
N ARG A 86 49.80 -23.27 -2.59
CA ARG A 86 48.47 -22.66 -2.78
C ARG A 86 47.96 -21.96 -1.52
N TYR A 87 47.08 -20.98 -1.71
CA TYR A 87 46.20 -20.45 -0.67
C TYR A 87 44.85 -21.16 -0.71
N LEU A 88 44.39 -21.68 0.42
CA LEU A 88 43.16 -22.45 0.53
C LEU A 88 42.07 -21.67 1.28
N PRO A 89 40.81 -21.71 0.81
CA PRO A 89 39.70 -21.21 1.59
C PRO A 89 39.55 -22.02 2.89
N VAL A 90 39.06 -21.36 3.93
CA VAL A 90 38.85 -21.98 5.25
C VAL A 90 37.38 -21.91 5.62
N ALA A 91 36.81 -23.08 5.91
CA ALA A 91 35.47 -23.26 6.44
C ALA A 91 35.47 -24.48 7.38
N PRO A 92 34.51 -24.60 8.31
CA PRO A 92 34.34 -25.81 9.10
C PRO A 92 34.11 -27.02 8.19
N LEU A 93 34.93 -28.06 8.34
CA LEU A 93 34.82 -29.32 7.61
C LEU A 93 34.55 -30.46 8.59
N GLU A 94 33.73 -31.43 8.19
CA GLU A 94 33.49 -32.67 8.95
C GLU A 94 34.63 -33.69 8.77
N ALA A 95 35.33 -33.63 7.63
CA ALA A 95 36.40 -34.55 7.25
C ALA A 95 37.74 -33.81 7.07
N PRO A 96 38.88 -34.48 7.32
CA PRO A 96 40.19 -33.88 7.10
C PRO A 96 40.47 -33.63 5.62
N VAL A 97 41.32 -32.65 5.33
CA VAL A 97 41.87 -32.46 3.97
C VAL A 97 42.94 -33.53 3.75
N GLU A 98 42.69 -34.43 2.80
CA GLU A 98 43.64 -35.47 2.43
C GLU A 98 44.67 -34.94 1.45
N ILE A 99 45.94 -35.24 1.67
CA ILE A 99 47.05 -34.79 0.84
C ILE A 99 47.83 -36.01 0.37
N GLU A 100 47.99 -36.12 -0.94
CA GLU A 100 48.73 -37.18 -1.60
C GLU A 100 49.82 -36.58 -2.50
N ALA A 101 51.05 -37.08 -2.40
CA ALA A 101 52.14 -36.65 -3.26
C ALA A 101 52.78 -37.86 -3.97
N LEU A 102 53.13 -37.65 -5.24
CA LEU A 102 53.93 -38.58 -6.03
C LEU A 102 55.39 -38.13 -5.96
N LEU A 103 56.25 -38.99 -5.42
CA LEU A 103 57.67 -38.76 -5.27
C LEU A 103 58.46 -39.64 -6.24
N LEU A 104 59.60 -39.15 -6.72
CA LEU A 104 60.63 -39.93 -7.38
C LEU A 104 61.83 -40.02 -6.44
N VAL A 105 62.11 -41.21 -5.93
CA VAL A 105 63.24 -41.48 -5.02
C VAL A 105 64.21 -42.39 -5.75
N ASN A 106 65.42 -41.91 -6.07
CA ASN A 106 66.42 -42.68 -6.82
C ASN A 106 65.87 -43.33 -8.11
N GLY A 107 64.99 -42.61 -8.83
CA GLY A 107 64.37 -43.07 -10.09
C GLY A 107 63.12 -43.96 -9.95
N ASN A 108 62.70 -44.32 -8.73
CA ASN A 108 61.48 -45.10 -8.48
C ASN A 108 60.33 -44.20 -7.99
N ARG A 109 59.11 -44.49 -8.42
CA ARG A 109 57.90 -43.74 -8.05
C ARG A 109 57.31 -44.24 -6.74
N HIS A 110 57.06 -43.32 -5.81
CA HIS A 110 56.45 -43.59 -4.51
C HIS A 110 55.26 -42.66 -4.27
N TRP A 111 54.11 -43.22 -3.89
CA TRP A 111 52.96 -42.44 -3.42
C TRP A 111 53.00 -42.33 -1.91
N VAL A 112 52.93 -41.09 -1.41
CA VAL A 112 52.88 -40.79 0.03
C VAL A 112 51.60 -40.01 0.33
N ARG A 113 51.03 -40.24 1.52
CA ARG A 113 49.78 -39.62 1.95
C ARG A 113 49.90 -39.07 3.37
N THR A 114 49.20 -37.97 3.61
CA THR A 114 49.00 -37.36 4.93
C THR A 114 47.65 -36.63 4.96
N GLN A 115 47.27 -36.06 6.09
CA GLN A 115 46.01 -35.36 6.24
C GLN A 115 46.10 -34.18 7.21
N VAL A 116 45.29 -33.15 6.97
CA VAL A 116 45.13 -32.00 7.87
C VAL A 116 43.74 -32.05 8.50
N PRO A 117 43.62 -32.27 9.83
CA PRO A 117 42.33 -32.44 10.51
C PRO A 117 41.35 -31.29 10.34
N ALA A 118 41.83 -30.04 10.42
CA ALA A 118 41.04 -28.85 10.17
C ALA A 118 41.96 -27.71 9.70
N LEU A 119 41.60 -27.07 8.58
CA LEU A 119 42.29 -25.87 8.11
C LEU A 119 41.94 -24.70 9.03
N LYS A 120 42.95 -23.92 9.42
CA LYS A 120 42.79 -22.68 10.17
C LYS A 120 43.17 -21.49 9.32
N SER A 121 42.37 -20.44 9.42
CA SER A 121 42.65 -19.15 8.78
C SER A 121 43.93 -18.55 9.34
N ASN A 122 44.66 -17.78 8.53
CA ASN A 122 45.91 -17.11 8.93
C ASN A 122 46.98 -18.08 9.48
N THR A 123 46.99 -19.32 8.96
CA THR A 123 47.94 -20.38 9.31
C THR A 123 48.68 -20.86 8.07
N VAL A 124 49.96 -21.16 8.21
CA VAL A 124 50.80 -21.80 7.18
C VAL A 124 50.95 -23.28 7.50
N TYR A 125 50.60 -24.15 6.55
CA TYR A 125 50.83 -25.59 6.62
C TYR A 125 51.99 -25.95 5.70
N THR A 126 53.12 -26.35 6.26
CA THR A 126 54.30 -26.75 5.48
C THR A 126 54.34 -28.26 5.33
N LEU A 127 54.21 -28.74 4.10
CA LEU A 127 54.41 -30.13 3.71
C LEU A 127 55.91 -30.41 3.64
N ARG A 128 56.42 -31.28 4.51
CA ARG A 128 57.83 -31.66 4.58
C ARG A 128 58.01 -33.05 4.01
N VAL A 129 58.80 -33.16 2.95
CA VAL A 129 59.22 -34.46 2.41
C VAL A 129 60.40 -34.96 3.24
N LEU A 130 60.22 -36.08 3.94
CA LEU A 130 61.25 -36.68 4.77
C LEU A 130 61.70 -38.00 4.16
N GLY A 131 63.01 -38.20 4.03
CA GLY A 131 63.62 -39.42 3.53
C GLY A 131 64.26 -40.24 4.66
N MET A 132 63.97 -41.54 4.72
CA MET A 132 64.69 -42.52 5.55
C MET A 132 65.14 -43.69 4.67
N GLY A 133 66.37 -43.62 4.15
CA GLY A 133 66.92 -44.67 3.29
C GLY A 133 66.11 -44.83 1.99
N ALA A 134 65.54 -46.02 1.75
CA ALA A 134 64.75 -46.33 0.56
C ALA A 134 63.25 -45.95 0.65
N GLN A 135 62.83 -45.29 1.74
CA GLN A 135 61.45 -44.88 1.97
C GLN A 135 61.36 -43.36 2.15
N ALA A 136 60.28 -42.76 1.64
CA ALA A 136 59.96 -41.35 1.81
C ALA A 136 58.55 -41.21 2.40
N PHE A 137 58.35 -40.19 3.21
CA PHE A 137 57.07 -39.86 3.86
C PHE A 137 56.80 -38.36 3.77
N LEU A 138 55.52 -37.99 3.93
CA LEU A 138 55.07 -36.60 3.93
C LEU A 138 54.57 -36.23 5.33
N ASP A 139 55.24 -35.26 5.96
CA ASP A 139 54.83 -34.70 7.25
C ASP A 139 54.22 -33.31 7.06
N VAL A 140 53.34 -32.89 7.96
CA VAL A 140 52.70 -31.56 7.91
C VAL A 140 52.93 -30.80 9.20
N VAL A 141 53.56 -29.63 9.09
CA VAL A 141 53.79 -28.74 10.23
C VAL A 141 52.98 -27.47 10.05
N ALA A 142 52.11 -27.16 11.02
CA ALA A 142 51.35 -25.92 11.06
C ALA A 142 52.10 -24.86 11.88
N SER A 143 52.12 -23.62 11.38
CA SER A 143 52.67 -22.45 12.07
C SER A 143 51.83 -21.21 11.82
N ASP A 144 51.86 -20.26 12.74
CA ASP A 144 51.17 -18.97 12.57
C ASP A 144 51.72 -18.22 11.36
N TRP A 145 50.81 -17.63 10.57
CA TRP A 145 51.20 -16.81 9.43
C TRP A 145 51.48 -15.38 9.89
N ILE A 146 52.73 -15.15 10.29
CA ILE A 146 53.22 -13.83 10.73
C ILE A 146 53.99 -13.19 9.56
N GLU A 147 53.47 -12.10 9.01
CA GLU A 147 54.26 -11.12 8.24
C GLU A 147 54.52 -9.94 9.18
N THR A 148 55.77 -9.46 9.21
CA THR A 148 56.26 -8.50 10.22
C THR A 148 55.90 -7.04 9.97
N ASP A 149 54.96 -6.72 9.08
CA ASP A 149 54.49 -5.34 8.92
C ASP A 149 52.95 -5.26 9.02
N PRO A 150 52.40 -4.56 10.02
CA PRO A 150 50.99 -4.21 10.03
C PRO A 150 50.71 -3.24 8.87
N VAL A 151 49.90 -3.65 7.90
CA VAL A 151 49.32 -2.72 6.93
C VAL A 151 48.34 -1.84 7.70
N THR A 152 48.76 -0.61 7.99
CA THR A 152 47.86 0.43 8.49
C THR A 152 47.11 0.96 7.28
N PRO A 153 45.77 0.78 7.15
CA PRO A 153 45.03 1.45 6.11
C PRO A 153 45.06 2.96 6.41
N GLU A 154 45.88 3.72 5.68
CA GLU A 154 45.73 5.17 5.65
C GLU A 154 44.46 5.49 4.85
N VAL A 155 43.41 5.94 5.54
CA VAL A 155 42.26 6.58 4.89
C VAL A 155 42.72 7.94 4.39
N SER A 156 43.41 7.96 3.24
CA SER A 156 43.68 9.20 2.54
C SER A 156 42.42 9.59 1.77
N GLN A 157 41.71 10.61 2.26
CA GLN A 157 40.56 11.15 1.57
C GLN A 157 41.04 11.92 0.33
N LYS A 158 40.91 11.30 -0.85
CA LYS A 158 41.42 11.87 -2.11
C LYS A 158 40.42 12.76 -2.83
N VAL A 159 39.13 12.68 -2.48
CA VAL A 159 38.03 13.46 -3.05
C VAL A 159 36.99 13.77 -1.97
N TYR A 160 36.46 15.00 -1.96
CA TYR A 160 35.38 15.45 -1.08
C TYR A 160 34.60 16.62 -1.69
N VAL A 161 33.41 16.91 -1.17
CA VAL A 161 32.61 18.08 -1.53
C VAL A 161 33.10 19.29 -0.74
N ASP A 162 33.52 20.34 -1.44
CA ASP A 162 33.81 21.64 -0.84
C ASP A 162 32.49 22.37 -0.58
N ALA A 163 32.04 22.32 0.67
CA ALA A 163 30.81 22.97 1.11
C ALA A 163 30.82 24.49 0.86
N SER A 164 31.98 25.14 0.94
CA SER A 164 32.09 26.60 0.78
C SER A 164 31.98 27.05 -0.68
N GLY A 165 32.39 26.19 -1.61
CA GLY A 165 32.24 26.37 -3.05
C GLY A 165 30.92 25.84 -3.62
N SER A 166 30.09 25.19 -2.80
CA SER A 166 28.84 24.55 -3.20
C SER A 166 27.62 25.43 -2.88
N VAL A 167 26.53 25.21 -3.61
CA VAL A 167 25.21 25.78 -3.33
C VAL A 167 24.29 24.62 -2.95
N LEU A 168 23.99 24.51 -1.66
CA LEU A 168 23.10 23.49 -1.10
C LEU A 168 21.74 24.13 -0.76
N PRO A 169 20.62 23.51 -1.16
CA PRO A 169 19.28 23.96 -0.77
C PRO A 169 19.03 23.67 0.71
N GLU A 170 17.96 24.26 1.24
CA GLU A 170 17.50 24.00 2.59
C GLU A 170 17.19 22.50 2.78
N GLY A 171 17.62 21.94 3.92
CA GLY A 171 17.49 20.50 4.20
C GLY A 171 18.56 19.61 3.57
N ALA A 172 19.32 20.07 2.57
CA ALA A 172 20.46 19.31 2.06
C ALA A 172 21.61 19.27 3.07
N ARG A 173 22.22 18.11 3.22
CA ARG A 173 23.28 17.88 4.22
C ARG A 173 24.43 17.07 3.65
N LEU A 174 25.62 17.33 4.16
CA LEU A 174 26.83 16.56 3.85
C LEU A 174 27.09 15.53 4.95
N SER A 175 27.66 14.38 4.61
CA SER A 175 28.26 13.48 5.60
C SER A 175 29.41 14.16 6.32
N LEU A 176 29.84 13.59 7.46
CA LEU A 176 30.99 14.08 8.22
C LEU A 176 32.27 14.20 7.38
N HIS A 177 32.45 13.28 6.42
CA HIS A 177 33.58 13.29 5.51
C HIS A 177 33.31 14.13 4.24
N ALA A 178 32.11 14.67 4.03
CA ALA A 178 31.74 15.34 2.78
C ALA A 178 31.96 14.47 1.52
N ASP A 179 31.86 13.16 1.68
CA ASP A 179 31.87 12.16 0.59
C ASP A 179 30.46 11.70 0.21
N THR A 180 29.44 12.16 0.93
CA THR A 180 28.03 11.91 0.65
C THR A 180 27.23 13.20 0.79
N VAL A 181 26.39 13.48 -0.20
CA VAL A 181 25.38 14.54 -0.17
C VAL A 181 24.02 13.91 -0.04
N PHE A 182 23.25 14.32 0.95
CA PHE A 182 21.85 13.91 1.11
C PHE A 182 20.95 15.04 0.58
N VAL A 183 20.16 14.70 -0.42
CA VAL A 183 19.27 15.61 -1.14
C VAL A 183 17.86 15.43 -0.59
N PRO A 184 17.21 16.50 -0.09
CA PRO A 184 15.87 16.39 0.50
C PRO A 184 14.83 16.03 -0.56
N PHE A 185 13.68 15.54 -0.11
CA PHE A 185 12.62 14.99 -0.96
C PHE A 185 11.90 16.03 -1.86
N GLN A 186 12.20 17.32 -1.72
CA GLN A 186 11.57 18.41 -2.48
C GLN A 186 12.15 18.56 -3.89
N ASN A 187 11.69 19.56 -4.65
CA ASN A 187 12.38 19.98 -5.87
C ASN A 187 13.69 20.67 -5.49
N ASN A 188 14.81 20.23 -6.06
CA ASN A 188 16.12 20.81 -5.76
C ASN A 188 16.90 21.16 -7.01
N VAL A 189 17.66 22.24 -6.92
CA VAL A 189 18.78 22.56 -7.81
C VAL A 189 20.01 22.72 -6.93
N ILE A 190 21.01 21.86 -7.14
CA ILE A 190 22.21 21.77 -6.31
C ILE A 190 23.42 21.97 -7.20
N ARG A 191 24.38 22.75 -6.71
CA ARG A 191 25.68 22.89 -7.35
C ARG A 191 26.79 22.45 -6.39
N LEU A 192 27.48 21.37 -6.71
CA LEU A 192 28.54 20.81 -5.88
C LEU A 192 29.91 21.14 -6.44
N ALA A 193 30.71 21.87 -5.67
CA ALA A 193 32.14 21.99 -5.92
C ALA A 193 32.84 20.76 -5.33
N ILE A 194 33.59 20.04 -6.17
CA ILE A 194 34.28 18.82 -5.77
C ILE A 194 35.78 19.09 -5.73
N ALA A 195 36.38 18.91 -4.57
CA ALA A 195 37.82 19.07 -4.35
C ALA A 195 38.50 17.70 -4.28
N GLY A 196 39.71 17.61 -4.82
CA GLY A 196 40.49 16.38 -4.79
C GLY A 196 41.86 16.52 -5.41
N THR A 197 42.48 15.37 -5.67
CA THR A 197 43.81 15.32 -6.31
C THR A 197 43.68 15.68 -7.80
N SER A 198 44.51 16.61 -8.28
CA SER A 198 44.54 16.99 -9.70
C SER A 198 44.84 15.78 -10.61
N GLY A 199 44.18 15.71 -11.77
CA GLY A 199 44.37 14.66 -12.78
C GLY A 199 43.40 13.48 -12.71
N LEU A 200 42.44 13.48 -11.77
CA LEU A 200 41.39 12.48 -11.71
C LEU A 200 40.36 12.67 -12.84
N GLN A 201 39.94 11.56 -13.46
CA GLN A 201 38.84 11.52 -14.41
C GLN A 201 37.52 11.24 -13.69
N ALA A 202 36.52 12.09 -13.94
CA ALA A 202 35.22 11.98 -13.32
C ALA A 202 34.22 11.24 -14.22
N SER A 203 33.33 10.46 -13.61
CA SER A 203 32.24 9.75 -14.29
C SER A 203 31.01 9.67 -13.40
N ILE A 204 29.84 9.58 -14.02
CA ILE A 204 28.56 9.38 -13.33
C ILE A 204 28.19 7.91 -13.44
N ASP A 205 27.82 7.30 -12.32
CA ASP A 205 27.32 5.92 -12.25
C ASP A 205 25.99 5.88 -11.47
N GLY A 206 25.01 5.21 -12.04
CA GLY A 206 23.64 5.16 -11.53
C GLY A 206 22.66 6.09 -12.25
N TYR A 207 21.38 5.85 -12.00
CA TYR A 207 20.24 6.61 -12.52
C TYR A 207 19.15 6.65 -11.45
N VAL A 208 18.53 7.82 -11.26
CA VAL A 208 17.35 7.99 -10.42
C VAL A 208 16.32 8.76 -11.25
N ASP A 209 15.08 8.26 -11.26
CA ASP A 209 14.03 8.88 -12.06
C ASP A 209 13.71 10.30 -11.58
N GLY A 210 13.51 11.21 -12.53
CA GLY A 210 13.29 12.63 -12.23
C GLY A 210 14.53 13.37 -11.70
N VAL A 211 15.73 12.79 -11.83
CA VAL A 211 17.00 13.43 -11.48
C VAL A 211 17.87 13.60 -12.73
N ARG A 212 18.40 14.80 -12.91
CA ARG A 212 19.44 15.12 -13.91
C ARG A 212 20.73 15.47 -13.19
N VAL A 213 21.84 14.90 -13.65
CA VAL A 213 23.18 15.21 -13.15
C VAL A 213 24.06 15.58 -14.32
N GLU A 214 24.68 16.74 -14.25
CA GLU A 214 25.73 17.19 -15.16
C GLU A 214 27.03 17.32 -14.37
N LEU A 215 28.14 16.87 -14.95
CA LEU A 215 29.44 16.82 -14.28
C LEU A 215 30.50 17.39 -15.21
N ASP A 216 30.99 18.58 -14.86
CA ASP A 216 32.04 19.28 -15.57
C ASP A 216 33.37 19.11 -14.84
N THR A 217 34.35 18.50 -15.50
CA THR A 217 35.71 18.38 -14.97
C THR A 217 36.53 19.62 -15.30
N GLU A 218 37.22 20.19 -14.33
CA GLU A 218 38.15 21.31 -14.58
C GLU A 218 39.49 20.77 -15.06
N ALA A 219 39.82 21.04 -16.32
CA ALA A 219 41.10 20.68 -16.91
C ALA A 219 42.11 21.81 -16.64
N ASP A 220 42.70 21.88 -15.45
CA ASP A 220 43.92 22.67 -15.27
C ASP A 220 45.09 21.81 -14.76
N GLN A 221 46.09 21.75 -15.62
CA GLN A 221 47.37 21.09 -15.36
C GLN A 221 48.31 22.15 -14.79
N ARG A 222 48.74 21.96 -13.53
CA ARG A 222 49.96 22.49 -12.88
C ARG A 222 49.68 23.28 -11.60
N GLN A 223 49.28 22.57 -10.53
CA GLN A 223 49.76 22.84 -9.18
C GLN A 223 49.62 21.58 -8.32
N LYS A 224 50.50 21.42 -7.32
CA LYS A 224 50.48 20.28 -6.39
C LYS A 224 49.71 20.70 -5.14
N GLY A 225 48.50 20.17 -4.95
CA GLY A 225 47.62 20.44 -3.79
C GLY A 225 46.22 19.84 -3.97
N MET A 226 45.35 19.95 -2.95
CA MET A 226 43.92 19.71 -3.11
C MET A 226 43.29 20.94 -3.77
N GLU A 227 42.71 20.76 -4.95
CA GLU A 227 42.11 21.82 -5.76
C GLU A 227 40.70 21.40 -6.17
N ARG A 228 39.88 22.34 -6.64
CA ARG A 228 38.59 22.02 -7.25
C ARG A 228 38.85 21.26 -8.55
N ILE A 229 38.36 20.02 -8.65
CA ILE A 229 38.59 19.13 -9.78
C ILE A 229 37.34 18.94 -10.65
N ALA A 230 36.15 19.19 -10.09
CA ALA A 230 34.91 19.11 -10.84
C ALA A 230 33.82 20.00 -10.23
N MET A 231 32.82 20.28 -11.05
CA MET A 231 31.55 20.89 -10.66
C MET A 231 30.41 19.95 -11.08
N ALA A 232 29.52 19.61 -10.14
CA ALA A 232 28.32 18.86 -10.46
C ALA A 232 27.08 19.75 -10.33
N GLU A 233 26.24 19.78 -11.36
CA GLU A 233 24.90 20.38 -11.31
C GLU A 233 23.87 19.26 -11.22
N ILE A 234 23.06 19.27 -10.16
CA ILE A 234 22.08 18.23 -9.87
C ILE A 234 20.71 18.90 -9.78
N GLU A 235 19.82 18.54 -10.68
CA GLU A 235 18.41 18.91 -10.64
C GLU A 235 17.61 17.67 -10.25
N SER A 236 16.72 17.80 -9.27
CA SER A 236 15.82 16.72 -8.87
C SER A 236 14.40 17.23 -8.73
N VAL A 237 13.46 16.49 -9.28
CA VAL A 237 12.03 16.70 -9.01
C VAL A 237 11.66 16.19 -7.62
N LYS A 238 10.57 16.69 -7.07
CA LYS A 238 9.96 16.23 -5.82
C LYS A 238 9.73 14.71 -5.81
N CYS A 239 10.07 14.07 -4.71
CA CYS A 239 9.86 12.66 -4.41
C CYS A 239 8.42 12.46 -3.95
N MET A 240 7.66 11.61 -4.64
CA MET A 240 6.26 11.38 -4.28
C MET A 240 6.13 10.40 -3.11
N PRO A 241 5.04 10.47 -2.32
CA PRO A 241 4.73 9.48 -1.30
C PRO A 241 4.79 8.06 -1.89
N GLY A 242 5.43 7.13 -1.18
CA GLY A 242 5.64 5.75 -1.65
C GLY A 242 6.81 5.53 -2.62
N GLU A 243 7.42 6.59 -3.17
CA GLU A 243 8.57 6.42 -4.06
C GLU A 243 9.82 5.95 -3.30
N LYS A 244 10.49 4.95 -3.88
CA LYS A 244 11.81 4.51 -3.43
C LYS A 244 12.85 5.26 -4.25
N ARG A 245 13.61 6.16 -3.62
CA ARG A 245 14.76 6.79 -4.26
C ARG A 245 16.06 6.10 -3.91
N GLY A 246 16.99 6.19 -4.86
CA GLY A 246 18.30 5.56 -4.83
C GLY A 246 19.42 6.57 -4.62
N PHE A 247 20.60 6.18 -5.08
CA PHE A 247 21.81 7.00 -5.05
C PHE A 247 22.43 7.10 -6.44
N ILE A 248 23.10 8.22 -6.69
CA ILE A 248 23.97 8.43 -7.86
C ILE A 248 25.40 8.54 -7.35
N HIS A 249 26.34 7.89 -8.02
CA HIS A 249 27.76 7.99 -7.71
C HIS A 249 28.47 8.92 -8.68
N LEU A 250 29.24 9.86 -8.15
CA LEU A 250 30.23 10.60 -8.90
C LEU A 250 31.58 9.94 -8.62
N ASN A 251 32.08 9.17 -9.58
CA ASN A 251 33.28 8.36 -9.47
C ASN A 251 34.48 9.11 -10.02
N PHE A 252 35.61 9.06 -9.32
CA PHE A 252 36.86 9.70 -9.69
C PHE A 252 37.97 8.66 -9.76
N SER A 253 38.64 8.57 -10.91
CA SER A 253 39.63 7.53 -11.20
C SER A 253 40.92 8.09 -11.80
N ALA A 254 42.03 7.40 -11.57
CA ALA A 254 43.30 7.59 -12.27
C ALA A 254 43.77 6.22 -12.78
N ASP A 255 44.21 6.15 -14.05
CA ASP A 255 44.74 4.92 -14.65
C ASP A 255 43.83 3.70 -14.45
N GLU A 256 42.52 3.87 -14.64
CA GLU A 256 41.45 2.85 -14.45
C GLU A 256 41.25 2.37 -12.99
N VAL A 257 41.95 2.96 -12.02
CA VAL A 257 41.77 2.69 -10.59
C VAL A 257 40.84 3.74 -9.99
N GLN A 258 39.81 3.30 -9.28
CA GLN A 258 38.92 4.18 -8.52
C GLN A 258 39.68 4.79 -7.32
N GLU A 259 39.80 6.11 -7.32
CA GLU A 259 40.56 6.86 -6.30
C GLU A 259 39.65 7.65 -5.35
N GLY A 260 38.42 7.95 -5.76
CA GLY A 260 37.43 8.62 -4.92
C GLY A 260 36.00 8.45 -5.42
N ARG A 261 35.02 8.65 -4.53
CA ARG A 261 33.59 8.61 -4.86
C ARG A 261 32.85 9.64 -4.02
N ILE A 262 31.95 10.38 -4.66
CA ILE A 262 30.90 11.14 -3.98
C ILE A 262 29.58 10.41 -4.19
N VAL A 263 28.85 10.15 -3.11
CA VAL A 263 27.50 9.57 -3.14
C VAL A 263 26.47 10.68 -3.06
N VAL A 264 25.57 10.78 -4.04
CA VAL A 264 24.40 11.66 -3.99
C VAL A 264 23.20 10.79 -3.62
N ALA A 265 22.79 10.85 -2.36
CA ALA A 265 21.68 10.07 -1.81
C ALA A 265 20.41 10.94 -1.75
N PHE A 266 19.31 10.45 -2.32
CA PHE A 266 18.05 11.19 -2.30
C PHE A 266 17.16 10.68 -1.17
N ASP A 267 16.77 11.59 -0.27
CA ASP A 267 15.90 11.26 0.84
C ASP A 267 14.51 10.85 0.33
N ARG A 268 13.88 9.93 1.06
CA ARG A 268 12.50 9.53 0.80
C ARG A 268 11.56 10.64 1.23
N ASN A 269 10.38 10.63 0.63
CA ASN A 269 9.29 11.42 1.14
C ASN A 269 8.90 10.94 2.56
N PRO A 270 8.90 11.81 3.58
CA PRO A 270 8.49 11.42 4.93
C PRO A 270 7.01 11.08 5.02
N PHE A 271 6.18 11.56 4.09
CA PHE A 271 4.76 11.29 4.04
C PHE A 271 4.45 10.06 3.18
N GLN A 272 3.62 9.17 3.73
CA GLN A 272 3.22 7.91 3.11
C GLN A 272 1.71 7.73 3.19
N VAL A 273 1.12 7.13 2.15
CA VAL A 273 -0.23 6.59 2.19
C VAL A 273 -0.12 5.08 2.36
N THR A 274 -0.52 4.57 3.52
CA THR A 274 -0.34 3.16 3.89
C THR A 274 -1.53 2.30 3.45
N GLU A 275 -2.74 2.87 3.50
CA GLU A 275 -3.97 2.21 3.05
C GLU A 275 -5.00 3.24 2.54
N GLY A 276 -5.92 2.80 1.69
CA GLY A 276 -7.12 3.55 1.32
C GLY A 276 -7.21 3.87 -0.17
N ARG A 277 -8.03 4.87 -0.48
CA ARG A 277 -8.38 5.28 -1.85
C ARG A 277 -7.50 6.41 -2.39
N VAL A 278 -6.69 7.04 -1.54
CA VAL A 278 -5.81 8.14 -1.95
C VAL A 278 -4.56 7.59 -2.62
N SER A 279 -4.27 8.11 -3.81
CA SER A 279 -3.04 7.83 -4.54
C SER A 279 -2.68 9.07 -5.35
N PHE A 280 -1.49 9.62 -5.13
CA PHE A 280 -1.06 10.85 -5.77
C PHE A 280 -0.43 10.58 -7.13
N GLY A 281 -0.85 11.32 -8.15
CA GLY A 281 -0.13 11.40 -9.42
C GLY A 281 1.17 12.18 -9.29
N ALA A 282 1.97 12.23 -10.35
CA ALA A 282 3.25 12.96 -10.36
C ALA A 282 3.11 14.48 -10.11
N ASP A 283 1.89 15.02 -10.21
CA ASP A 283 1.55 16.41 -9.93
C ASP A 283 1.17 16.66 -8.45
N GLY A 284 1.16 15.64 -7.59
CA GLY A 284 0.74 15.77 -6.20
C GLY A 284 -0.77 15.75 -6.00
N ILE A 285 -1.55 15.40 -7.03
CA ILE A 285 -3.01 15.43 -6.97
C ILE A 285 -3.56 13.99 -6.98
N CYS A 286 -4.49 13.74 -6.07
CA CYS A 286 -5.38 12.59 -6.10
C CYS A 286 -6.81 13.09 -6.38
N ASP A 287 -7.36 12.80 -7.56
CA ASP A 287 -8.77 13.03 -7.86
C ASP A 287 -9.53 11.70 -7.82
N LEU A 288 -10.40 11.54 -6.83
CA LEU A 288 -11.23 10.34 -6.69
C LEU A 288 -12.28 10.24 -7.79
N GLY A 289 -12.59 11.34 -8.48
CA GLY A 289 -13.53 11.41 -9.61
C GLY A 289 -15.00 11.20 -9.25
N THR A 290 -15.31 10.81 -8.01
CA THR A 290 -16.65 10.47 -7.51
C THR A 290 -16.88 11.01 -6.10
N TYR A 291 -18.08 10.80 -5.56
CA TYR A 291 -18.37 11.04 -4.16
C TYR A 291 -17.66 10.03 -3.27
N ALA A 292 -17.05 10.52 -2.19
CA ALA A 292 -16.35 9.70 -1.22
C ALA A 292 -16.40 10.35 0.17
N ASP A 293 -16.86 9.57 1.14
CA ASP A 293 -16.85 9.89 2.56
C ASP A 293 -16.33 8.69 3.38
N GLY A 294 -16.33 8.84 4.70
CA GLY A 294 -15.69 7.91 5.62
C GLY A 294 -14.18 7.91 5.44
N THR A 295 -13.53 6.80 5.79
CA THR A 295 -12.08 6.69 5.69
C THR A 295 -11.64 6.77 4.22
N LEU A 296 -10.87 7.81 3.90
CA LEU A 296 -10.27 8.00 2.58
C LEU A 296 -8.88 7.38 2.52
N ALA A 297 -8.09 7.55 3.58
CA ALA A 297 -6.75 6.98 3.67
C ALA A 297 -6.24 6.87 5.11
N HIS A 298 -5.41 5.86 5.33
CA HIS A 298 -4.46 5.80 6.43
C HIS A 298 -3.13 6.36 5.95
N LEU A 299 -2.55 7.21 6.79
CA LEU A 299 -1.41 8.05 6.47
C LEU A 299 -0.34 7.89 7.53
N GLU A 300 0.92 8.01 7.13
CA GLU A 300 2.07 7.99 8.03
C GLU A 300 3.00 9.15 7.68
N LEU A 301 3.57 9.80 8.70
CA LEU A 301 4.55 10.87 8.57
C LEU A 301 5.78 10.57 9.42
N ASP A 302 6.89 10.26 8.75
CA ASP A 302 8.17 9.94 9.36
C ASP A 302 8.99 11.20 9.69
N GLY A 303 9.57 11.25 10.88
CA GLY A 303 10.49 12.32 11.29
C GLY A 303 9.82 13.41 12.13
N ASP A 304 10.58 14.48 12.40
CA ASP A 304 10.12 15.60 13.24
C ASP A 304 9.40 16.65 12.37
N TYR A 305 8.27 16.24 11.80
CA TYR A 305 7.41 17.06 10.93
C TYR A 305 5.98 17.06 11.45
N GLU A 306 5.20 18.04 11.02
CA GLU A 306 3.77 18.12 11.33
C GLU A 306 2.92 18.02 10.06
N LEU A 307 1.91 17.16 10.07
CA LEU A 307 0.90 17.08 9.00
C LEU A 307 -0.32 17.92 9.38
N ARG A 308 -0.69 18.88 8.52
CA ARG A 308 -1.92 19.65 8.68
C ARG A 308 -2.80 19.56 7.45
N LEU A 309 -4.09 19.73 7.69
CA LEU A 309 -5.09 19.80 6.64
C LEU A 309 -5.44 21.27 6.38
N ARG A 310 -5.32 21.70 5.12
CA ARG A 310 -5.66 23.05 4.66
C ARG A 310 -6.80 22.98 3.65
N LEU A 311 -7.86 23.74 3.89
CA LEU A 311 -8.96 23.89 2.95
C LEU A 311 -8.81 25.21 2.17
N PRO A 312 -9.18 25.24 0.88
CA PRO A 312 -9.31 26.50 0.14
C PRO A 312 -10.28 27.46 0.83
N GLU A 313 -10.08 28.76 0.64
CA GLU A 313 -10.98 29.78 1.18
C GLU A 313 -12.41 29.58 0.64
N GLY A 314 -13.38 29.51 1.54
CA GLY A 314 -14.80 29.30 1.21
C GLY A 314 -15.19 27.85 0.92
N GLU A 315 -14.26 26.88 0.98
CA GLU A 315 -14.60 25.46 0.90
C GLU A 315 -15.14 24.97 2.25
N ASP A 316 -16.23 24.21 2.22
CA ASP A 316 -16.77 23.56 3.42
C ASP A 316 -15.72 22.61 4.03
N PRO A 317 -15.67 22.43 5.36
CA PRO A 317 -14.71 21.54 6.03
C PRO A 317 -15.08 20.07 5.80
N TRP A 318 -15.02 19.62 4.56
CA TRP A 318 -15.50 18.32 4.15
C TRP A 318 -14.51 17.21 4.45
N ALA A 319 -13.29 17.52 4.87
CA ALA A 319 -12.26 16.53 5.22
C ALA A 319 -11.61 16.88 6.56
N LYS A 320 -11.19 15.85 7.29
CA LYS A 320 -10.55 16.00 8.60
C LYS A 320 -9.48 14.93 8.80
N LEU A 321 -8.36 15.33 9.40
CA LEU A 321 -7.35 14.40 9.91
C LEU A 321 -7.69 14.02 11.35
N PHE A 322 -7.73 12.72 11.61
CA PHE A 322 -7.78 12.15 12.95
C PHE A 322 -6.43 11.52 13.28
N PRO A 323 -5.99 11.55 14.55
CA PRO A 323 -4.81 10.79 14.96
C PRO A 323 -5.05 9.28 14.79
N GLY A 324 -4.00 8.56 14.41
CA GLY A 324 -3.92 7.09 14.33
C GLY A 324 -3.57 6.45 15.68
N GLU A 325 -2.95 5.28 15.65
CA GLU A 325 -2.55 4.57 16.88
C GLU A 325 -1.25 5.16 17.48
N THR A 326 -0.39 5.72 16.62
CA THR A 326 0.88 6.35 16.98
C THR A 326 0.89 7.84 16.61
N ASP A 327 1.84 8.60 17.16
CA ASP A 327 1.98 10.04 16.90
C ASP A 327 2.36 10.36 15.44
N SER A 328 2.87 9.38 14.68
CA SER A 328 3.22 9.48 13.26
C SER A 328 2.09 9.03 12.34
N GLU A 329 0.99 8.48 12.86
CA GLU A 329 -0.11 7.95 12.06
C GLU A 329 -1.33 8.88 12.06
N PHE A 330 -2.00 8.96 10.91
CA PHE A 330 -3.21 9.76 10.74
C PHE A 330 -4.24 9.01 9.89
N VAL A 331 -5.51 9.33 10.13
CA VAL A 331 -6.63 8.86 9.31
C VAL A 331 -7.27 10.07 8.65
N LEU A 332 -7.23 10.13 7.32
CA LEU A 332 -7.94 11.12 6.54
C LEU A 332 -9.39 10.66 6.35
N GLU A 333 -10.32 11.38 6.97
CA GLU A 333 -11.75 11.12 6.90
C GLU A 333 -12.43 12.15 5.98
N GLY A 334 -13.21 11.65 5.03
CA GLY A 334 -14.16 12.42 4.24
C GLY A 334 -15.46 12.54 5.00
N GLY A 335 -15.92 13.77 5.17
CA GLY A 335 -17.14 14.12 5.89
C GLY A 335 -18.37 14.19 4.99
N TRP A 336 -19.53 14.15 5.63
CA TRP A 336 -20.83 14.32 4.97
C TRP A 336 -21.69 15.33 5.73
N LYS A 337 -22.41 16.17 4.98
CA LYS A 337 -23.37 17.13 5.52
C LYS A 337 -24.78 16.73 5.06
N PRO A 338 -25.69 16.39 5.99
CA PRO A 338 -27.06 16.06 5.64
C PRO A 338 -27.74 17.22 4.90
N ASN A 339 -28.40 16.91 3.77
CA ASN A 339 -29.14 17.88 2.97
C ASN A 339 -28.31 19.13 2.57
N ASP A 340 -27.02 18.95 2.29
CA ASP A 340 -26.14 20.02 1.81
C ASP A 340 -26.67 20.63 0.49
N PRO A 341 -27.05 21.93 0.48
CA PRO A 341 -27.56 22.58 -0.73
C PRO A 341 -26.50 22.70 -1.84
N LEU A 342 -25.22 22.51 -1.52
CA LEU A 342 -24.09 22.56 -2.45
C LEU A 342 -23.66 21.16 -2.94
N ALA A 343 -24.43 20.11 -2.65
CA ALA A 343 -24.16 18.74 -3.10
C ALA A 343 -24.72 18.47 -4.50
N ASP A 344 -24.15 19.17 -5.48
CA ASP A 344 -24.58 19.24 -6.89
C ASP A 344 -23.61 18.56 -7.88
N GLY A 345 -22.60 17.85 -7.36
CA GLY A 345 -21.53 17.21 -8.12
C GLY A 345 -20.28 18.06 -8.31
N ARG A 346 -20.23 19.29 -7.77
CA ARG A 346 -19.05 20.15 -7.82
C ARG A 346 -17.81 19.45 -7.25
N ALA A 347 -16.65 19.82 -7.75
CA ALA A 347 -15.40 19.39 -7.14
C ALA A 347 -15.23 20.07 -5.77
N GLN A 348 -14.79 19.30 -4.78
CA GLN A 348 -14.23 19.81 -3.54
C GLN A 348 -12.79 19.35 -3.44
N GLN A 349 -11.95 20.14 -2.79
CA GLN A 349 -10.56 19.78 -2.59
C GLN A 349 -10.07 20.13 -1.19
N VAL A 350 -9.02 19.43 -0.78
CA VAL A 350 -8.31 19.65 0.45
C VAL A 350 -6.83 19.41 0.22
N GLU A 351 -5.98 20.12 0.96
CA GLU A 351 -4.54 19.99 0.91
C GLU A 351 -4.01 19.35 2.20
N LEU A 352 -3.19 18.32 2.04
CA LEU A 352 -2.35 17.76 3.09
C LEU A 352 -1.00 18.47 3.01
N VAL A 353 -0.64 19.20 4.05
CA VAL A 353 0.53 20.08 4.07
C VAL A 353 1.49 19.62 5.15
N ILE A 354 2.75 19.43 4.77
CA ILE A 354 3.84 19.03 5.67
C ILE A 354 4.58 20.28 6.12
N TYR A 355 4.71 20.43 7.43
CA TYR A 355 5.44 21.52 8.06
C TYR A 355 6.71 21.03 8.75
N GLY A 356 7.76 21.83 8.66
CA GLY A 356 8.97 21.68 9.47
C GLY A 356 8.74 22.09 10.93
N SER A 357 9.66 21.69 11.81
CA SER A 357 9.60 22.03 13.25
C SER A 357 9.73 23.54 13.53
N ASP A 358 10.24 24.31 12.57
CA ASP A 358 10.28 25.78 12.59
C ASP A 358 9.00 26.44 12.07
N GLY A 359 8.03 25.65 11.61
CA GLY A 359 6.76 26.09 11.04
C GLY A 359 6.81 26.42 9.55
N SER A 360 7.92 26.18 8.86
CA SER A 360 8.02 26.32 7.40
C SER A 360 7.14 25.28 6.68
N GLU A 361 6.50 25.68 5.57
CA GLU A 361 5.79 24.74 4.69
C GLU A 361 6.82 24.04 3.80
N LEU A 362 6.95 22.73 3.97
CA LEU A 362 7.93 21.92 3.25
C LEU A 362 7.34 21.34 1.97
N ASP A 363 6.07 20.94 2.02
CA ASP A 363 5.42 20.31 0.89
C ASP A 363 3.89 20.21 1.04
N SER A 364 3.17 19.96 -0.06
CA SER A 364 1.73 19.72 -0.04
C SER A 364 1.22 18.74 -1.10
N TYR A 365 0.05 18.17 -0.83
CA TYR A 365 -0.66 17.21 -1.69
C TYR A 365 -2.16 17.49 -1.70
N VAL A 366 -2.79 17.38 -2.87
CA VAL A 366 -4.21 17.72 -3.03
C VAL A 366 -5.04 16.45 -3.14
N VAL A 367 -6.10 16.34 -2.35
CA VAL A 367 -7.13 15.30 -2.49
C VAL A 367 -8.43 15.96 -2.95
N LYS A 368 -9.04 15.41 -4.02
CA LYS A 368 -10.29 15.90 -4.59
C LYS A 368 -11.37 14.82 -4.59
N ARG A 369 -12.62 15.26 -4.42
CA ARG A 369 -13.83 14.45 -4.60
C ARG A 369 -14.92 15.25 -5.32
N ARG A 370 -15.99 14.57 -5.74
CA ARG A 370 -17.25 15.23 -6.13
C ARG A 370 -18.16 15.36 -4.91
N ASN A 371 -18.81 16.52 -4.73
CA ASN A 371 -19.81 16.71 -3.67
C ASN A 371 -21.19 16.26 -4.15
N TRP A 372 -21.62 15.08 -3.75
CA TRP A 372 -22.96 14.59 -4.08
C TRP A 372 -23.71 14.26 -2.80
N GLY A 373 -25.04 14.34 -2.88
CA GLY A 373 -25.91 14.07 -1.76
C GLY A 373 -27.34 13.84 -2.23
N LEU A 374 -28.07 13.05 -1.45
CA LEU A 374 -29.50 12.82 -1.62
C LEU A 374 -30.28 13.51 -0.50
N PRO A 375 -31.52 13.94 -0.76
CA PRO A 375 -32.43 14.38 0.29
C PRO A 375 -32.66 13.26 1.30
N VAL A 376 -32.42 13.55 2.58
CA VAL A 376 -32.53 12.58 3.68
C VAL A 376 -33.32 13.11 4.87
N VAL A 377 -33.83 12.18 5.68
CA VAL A 377 -34.41 12.42 7.01
C VAL A 377 -33.76 11.49 8.02
N CYS A 378 -33.41 12.01 9.19
CA CYS A 378 -32.91 11.18 10.30
C CYS A 378 -34.10 10.66 11.09
N VAL A 379 -34.23 9.33 11.19
CA VAL A 379 -35.24 8.65 11.99
C VAL A 379 -34.50 7.74 12.95
N ASN A 380 -34.56 8.03 14.25
CA ASN A 380 -33.89 7.25 15.28
C ASN A 380 -32.40 6.97 14.98
N GLY A 381 -31.67 8.01 14.56
CA GLY A 381 -30.24 7.93 14.26
C GLY A 381 -29.88 7.35 12.89
N THR A 382 -30.85 6.88 12.10
CA THR A 382 -30.64 6.37 10.74
C THR A 382 -31.07 7.41 9.72
N TRP A 383 -30.19 7.73 8.76
CA TRP A 383 -30.47 8.72 7.72
C TRP A 383 -31.06 8.04 6.48
N TRP A 384 -32.38 8.15 6.34
CA TRP A 384 -33.15 7.57 5.24
C TRP A 384 -33.25 8.52 4.06
N CYS A 385 -33.04 8.01 2.85
CA CYS A 385 -33.37 8.73 1.62
C CYS A 385 -34.86 9.12 1.63
N LYS A 386 -35.23 10.35 1.23
CA LYS A 386 -36.65 10.79 1.20
C LYS A 386 -37.43 10.27 0.00
N TYR A 387 -36.73 9.81 -1.04
CA TYR A 387 -37.31 9.35 -2.29
C TYR A 387 -36.80 7.95 -2.65
N ASN A 388 -37.62 7.22 -3.42
CA ASN A 388 -37.18 5.96 -4.02
C ASN A 388 -36.18 6.26 -5.15
N LEU A 389 -35.22 5.37 -5.37
CA LEU A 389 -34.24 5.56 -6.44
C LEU A 389 -34.90 5.44 -7.83
N ARG A 390 -34.34 6.12 -8.82
CA ARG A 390 -34.76 6.09 -10.23
C ARG A 390 -33.54 6.09 -11.17
N GLY A 391 -33.74 5.68 -12.42
CA GLY A 391 -32.68 5.58 -13.42
C GLY A 391 -31.61 4.58 -13.03
N ASN A 392 -30.35 4.94 -13.22
CA ASN A 392 -29.21 4.17 -12.74
C ASN A 392 -29.07 4.35 -11.22
N VAL A 393 -29.22 3.26 -10.45
CA VAL A 393 -29.11 3.30 -8.98
C VAL A 393 -27.76 3.82 -8.46
N ARG A 394 -26.72 3.84 -9.30
CA ARG A 394 -25.38 4.33 -8.93
C ARG A 394 -25.14 5.80 -9.29
N SER A 395 -26.00 6.41 -10.12
CA SER A 395 -25.85 7.79 -10.57
C SER A 395 -26.65 8.72 -9.66
N PHE A 396 -26.03 9.79 -9.18
CA PHE A 396 -26.71 10.83 -8.41
C PHE A 396 -27.56 11.72 -9.32
N GLU A 397 -27.11 11.94 -10.54
CA GLU A 397 -27.77 12.74 -11.56
C GLU A 397 -29.12 12.16 -11.95
N ASP A 398 -29.24 10.83 -11.91
CA ASP A 398 -30.51 10.17 -12.13
C ASP A 398 -31.46 10.31 -10.93
N GLN A 399 -31.01 10.68 -9.72
CA GLN A 399 -31.87 10.73 -8.52
C GLN A 399 -32.60 12.07 -8.37
N VAL A 400 -33.49 12.15 -7.37
CA VAL A 400 -34.01 13.44 -6.89
C VAL A 400 -32.90 14.11 -6.09
N THR A 401 -32.42 15.25 -6.55
CA THR A 401 -31.34 15.99 -5.90
C THR A 401 -31.85 16.80 -4.71
N ILE A 402 -30.95 17.29 -3.86
CA ILE A 402 -31.30 18.20 -2.75
C ILE A 402 -31.89 19.51 -3.26
N ALA A 403 -31.41 20.01 -4.40
CA ALA A 403 -31.95 21.21 -5.04
C ALA A 403 -33.37 20.98 -5.60
N ASP A 404 -33.69 19.75 -6.02
CA ASP A 404 -35.00 19.37 -6.56
C ASP A 404 -35.98 18.85 -5.50
N ASP A 405 -35.60 18.88 -4.22
CA ASP A 405 -36.44 18.45 -3.10
C ASP A 405 -37.57 19.47 -2.87
N PRO A 406 -38.84 19.13 -3.18
CA PRO A 406 -39.93 20.11 -3.23
C PRO A 406 -40.39 20.60 -1.85
N VAL A 407 -40.23 19.81 -0.79
CA VAL A 407 -40.81 20.08 0.54
C VAL A 407 -39.99 19.40 1.63
N SER A 408 -40.13 19.82 2.90
CA SER A 408 -39.54 19.11 4.05
C SER A 408 -40.19 17.73 4.29
N ALA A 409 -39.59 16.90 5.13
CA ALA A 409 -40.05 15.52 5.36
C ALA A 409 -41.47 15.44 5.95
N ASP A 410 -41.83 16.35 6.86
CA ASP A 410 -43.15 16.47 7.48
C ASP A 410 -44.26 16.91 6.51
N GLN A 411 -43.88 17.56 5.41
CA GLN A 411 -44.80 18.03 4.36
C GLN A 411 -44.91 17.04 3.18
N LEU A 412 -44.05 16.02 3.14
CA LEU A 412 -43.94 15.13 1.99
C LEU A 412 -45.21 14.32 1.74
N GLY A 413 -45.89 13.86 2.80
CA GLY A 413 -47.15 13.13 2.68
C GLY A 413 -48.22 13.94 1.94
N GLU A 414 -48.46 15.19 2.37
CA GLU A 414 -49.42 16.10 1.73
C GLU A 414 -49.01 16.45 0.29
N TYR A 415 -47.72 16.70 0.06
CA TYR A 415 -47.21 16.99 -1.29
C TYR A 415 -47.44 15.81 -2.25
N LEU A 416 -47.17 14.57 -1.82
CA LEU A 416 -47.42 13.37 -2.61
C LEU A 416 -48.90 13.14 -2.91
N LEU A 417 -49.83 13.67 -2.11
CA LEU A 417 -51.27 13.58 -2.38
C LEU A 417 -51.76 14.62 -3.39
N THR A 418 -51.06 15.75 -3.51
CA THR A 418 -51.54 16.95 -4.22
C THR A 418 -50.75 17.32 -5.47
N CYS A 419 -49.51 16.84 -5.63
CA CYS A 419 -48.68 17.11 -6.81
C CYS A 419 -49.27 16.48 -8.09
N SER A 420 -48.78 16.84 -9.28
CA SER A 420 -49.29 16.25 -10.54
C SER A 420 -49.02 14.74 -10.62
N ASN A 421 -49.73 14.02 -11.49
CA ASN A 421 -49.50 12.57 -11.66
C ASN A 421 -48.11 12.27 -12.20
N GLU A 422 -47.59 13.13 -13.07
CA GLU A 422 -46.24 13.03 -13.63
C GLU A 422 -45.20 13.18 -12.52
N ARG A 423 -45.34 14.21 -11.67
CA ARG A 423 -44.43 14.44 -10.55
C ARG A 423 -44.55 13.34 -9.50
N PHE A 424 -45.75 12.82 -9.26
CA PHE A 424 -45.94 11.70 -8.34
C PHE A 424 -45.22 10.44 -8.86
N LEU A 425 -45.40 10.08 -10.12
CA LEU A 425 -44.74 8.93 -10.74
C LEU A 425 -43.21 9.08 -10.69
N GLU A 426 -42.71 10.29 -10.94
CA GLU A 426 -41.28 10.62 -10.84
C GLU A 426 -40.70 10.38 -9.43
N LEU A 427 -41.42 10.80 -8.38
CA LEU A 427 -40.98 10.67 -6.98
C LEU A 427 -41.18 9.26 -6.39
N LEU A 428 -42.09 8.46 -6.97
CA LEU A 428 -42.23 7.04 -6.65
C LEU A 428 -41.04 6.21 -7.12
N GLY A 429 -40.21 6.77 -8.01
CA GLY A 429 -39.01 6.13 -8.53
C GLY A 429 -39.30 4.90 -9.39
N ASP A 430 -38.24 4.16 -9.69
CA ASP A 430 -38.31 2.99 -10.55
C ASP A 430 -38.35 1.69 -9.75
N GLN A 431 -38.55 0.59 -10.47
CA GLN A 431 -38.45 -0.75 -9.92
C GLN A 431 -37.16 -1.42 -10.35
N TYR A 432 -36.60 -2.25 -9.46
CA TYR A 432 -35.31 -2.88 -9.70
C TYR A 432 -35.36 -4.39 -9.50
N GLN A 433 -34.44 -5.06 -10.17
CA GLN A 433 -34.11 -6.46 -9.91
C GLN A 433 -32.63 -6.52 -9.51
N GLY A 434 -32.28 -7.41 -8.57
CA GLY A 434 -30.92 -7.43 -8.02
C GLY A 434 -29.87 -7.64 -9.11
N GLY A 435 -28.83 -6.80 -9.09
CA GLY A 435 -27.75 -6.78 -10.07
C GLY A 435 -28.04 -5.99 -11.35
N ASN A 436 -29.29 -5.54 -11.58
CA ASN A 436 -29.59 -4.61 -12.67
C ASN A 436 -29.53 -3.17 -12.15
N LEU A 437 -28.50 -2.44 -12.55
CA LEU A 437 -28.31 -1.04 -12.12
C LEU A 437 -29.36 -0.10 -12.71
N GLN A 438 -30.01 -0.46 -13.82
CA GLN A 438 -30.99 0.39 -14.49
C GLN A 438 -32.41 0.13 -13.99
N GLY A 439 -33.12 1.19 -13.64
CA GLY A 439 -34.50 1.17 -13.21
C GLY A 439 -35.43 0.72 -14.32
N LEU A 440 -36.33 -0.20 -13.99
CA LEU A 440 -37.37 -0.69 -14.87
C LEU A 440 -38.57 0.26 -14.80
N LYS A 441 -38.86 0.92 -15.92
CA LYS A 441 -39.93 1.92 -16.03
C LYS A 441 -41.29 1.26 -16.15
N LEU A 442 -42.28 1.84 -15.47
CA LEU A 442 -43.67 1.40 -15.58
C LEU A 442 -44.22 1.76 -16.97
N GLN A 443 -44.75 0.77 -17.67
CA GLN A 443 -45.45 0.88 -18.93
C GLN A 443 -46.91 0.49 -18.77
N SER A 444 -47.74 0.88 -19.74
CA SER A 444 -49.15 0.54 -19.78
C SER A 444 -49.60 0.14 -21.18
N GLY A 445 -50.55 -0.79 -21.23
CA GLY A 445 -51.05 -1.43 -22.45
C GLY A 445 -52.44 -2.00 -22.20
N ASP A 446 -53.00 -2.70 -23.19
CA ASP A 446 -54.40 -3.16 -23.10
C ASP A 446 -54.58 -4.28 -22.08
N ASN A 447 -53.52 -5.01 -21.78
CA ASN A 447 -53.50 -6.09 -20.78
C ASN A 447 -53.08 -5.61 -19.38
N GLY A 448 -52.92 -4.30 -19.18
CA GLY A 448 -52.57 -3.70 -17.88
C GLY A 448 -51.19 -3.06 -17.86
N PHE A 449 -50.54 -3.09 -16.70
CA PHE A 449 -49.25 -2.44 -16.46
C PHE A 449 -48.14 -3.47 -16.30
N TRP A 450 -46.92 -3.11 -16.71
CA TRP A 450 -45.69 -3.91 -16.52
C TRP A 450 -44.47 -2.99 -16.41
N TYR A 451 -43.35 -3.53 -15.96
CA TYR A 451 -42.05 -2.89 -15.96
C TYR A 451 -41.24 -3.38 -17.16
N GLU A 452 -40.89 -2.46 -18.05
CA GLU A 452 -40.08 -2.76 -19.23
C GLU A 452 -38.68 -3.19 -18.83
N GLY A 453 -38.19 -4.27 -19.44
CA GLY A 453 -36.87 -4.85 -19.13
C GLY A 453 -36.88 -5.88 -18.00
N PHE A 454 -38.05 -6.29 -17.49
CA PHE A 454 -38.14 -7.37 -16.52
C PHE A 454 -37.48 -8.67 -17.02
N SER A 455 -36.68 -9.29 -16.16
CA SER A 455 -36.02 -10.58 -16.39
C SER A 455 -36.59 -11.67 -15.50
N ALA A 456 -36.75 -12.89 -16.03
CA ALA A 456 -37.14 -14.05 -15.21
C ALA A 456 -36.03 -14.50 -14.23
N SER A 457 -34.82 -13.95 -14.35
CA SER A 457 -33.68 -14.26 -13.49
C SER A 457 -32.99 -12.97 -13.03
N ALA A 458 -32.74 -12.87 -11.72
CA ALA A 458 -32.06 -11.75 -11.09
C ALA A 458 -31.29 -12.19 -9.85
N GLN A 459 -30.29 -11.39 -9.46
CA GLN A 459 -29.58 -11.60 -8.20
C GLN A 459 -30.49 -11.28 -7.02
N ASP A 460 -30.13 -11.81 -5.85
CA ASP A 460 -30.87 -11.63 -4.62
C ASP A 460 -30.26 -10.47 -3.82
N PHE A 461 -31.03 -9.41 -3.57
CA PHE A 461 -30.57 -8.26 -2.78
C PHE A 461 -30.01 -8.65 -1.41
N GLY A 462 -30.58 -9.68 -0.77
CA GLY A 462 -30.12 -10.16 0.54
C GLY A 462 -28.80 -10.93 0.50
N ALA A 463 -28.26 -11.21 -0.68
CA ALA A 463 -26.95 -11.84 -0.88
C ALA A 463 -25.91 -10.91 -1.53
N MET A 464 -26.31 -9.70 -1.93
CA MET A 464 -25.42 -8.71 -2.53
C MET A 464 -24.75 -7.87 -1.43
N ASP A 465 -23.62 -7.27 -1.78
CA ASP A 465 -23.07 -6.17 -0.98
C ASP A 465 -24.10 -5.04 -0.87
N ALA A 466 -24.30 -4.51 0.33
CA ALA A 466 -25.35 -3.52 0.60
C ALA A 466 -25.15 -2.22 -0.21
N SER A 467 -23.91 -1.88 -0.56
CA SER A 467 -23.61 -0.69 -1.36
C SER A 467 -23.81 -0.91 -2.87
N ALA A 468 -23.90 -2.16 -3.34
CA ALA A 468 -23.86 -2.48 -4.78
C ALA A 468 -25.01 -1.88 -5.59
N MET A 469 -26.15 -1.61 -4.95
CA MET A 469 -27.40 -1.16 -5.57
C MET A 469 -27.85 0.23 -5.07
N ALA A 470 -26.91 1.07 -4.64
CA ALA A 470 -27.17 2.45 -4.20
C ALA A 470 -26.01 3.38 -4.60
N PRO A 471 -26.21 4.71 -4.68
CA PRO A 471 -25.13 5.66 -4.97
C PRO A 471 -23.99 5.56 -3.93
N ALA A 472 -22.79 6.01 -4.29
CA ALA A 472 -21.65 5.96 -3.38
C ALA A 472 -21.97 6.67 -2.04
N GLY A 473 -21.57 6.09 -0.92
CA GLY A 473 -21.91 6.61 0.42
C GLY A 473 -23.32 6.25 0.91
N TYR A 474 -24.10 5.52 0.12
CA TYR A 474 -25.42 5.00 0.50
C TYR A 474 -25.47 3.48 0.33
N GLU A 475 -26.41 2.85 1.02
CA GLU A 475 -26.58 1.40 1.02
C GLU A 475 -28.05 0.98 1.08
N ILE A 476 -28.29 -0.27 0.69
CA ILE A 476 -29.59 -0.94 0.80
C ILE A 476 -29.84 -1.29 2.27
N PRO A 477 -30.95 -0.82 2.87
CA PRO A 477 -31.26 -1.10 4.26
C PRO A 477 -31.42 -2.60 4.52
N ASP A 478 -31.11 -3.02 5.73
CA ASP A 478 -31.17 -4.41 6.15
C ASP A 478 -32.48 -4.74 6.88
N TYR A 479 -32.48 -5.88 7.60
CA TYR A 479 -33.62 -6.28 8.40
C TYR A 479 -33.91 -5.32 9.57
N ASP A 480 -32.87 -4.91 10.30
CA ASP A 480 -32.99 -4.12 11.53
C ASP A 480 -33.40 -2.68 11.23
N ASP A 481 -32.95 -2.11 10.11
CA ASP A 481 -33.36 -0.79 9.62
C ASP A 481 -34.90 -0.71 9.46
N PHE A 482 -35.47 -1.62 8.67
CA PHE A 482 -36.92 -1.66 8.44
C PHE A 482 -37.71 -2.14 9.66
N ARG A 483 -37.12 -2.98 10.53
CA ARG A 483 -37.76 -3.44 11.77
C ARG A 483 -38.19 -2.27 12.64
N PHE A 484 -37.51 -1.13 12.57
CA PHE A 484 -37.90 0.08 13.29
C PHE A 484 -39.37 0.49 13.04
N PHE A 485 -39.89 0.26 11.84
CA PHE A 485 -41.26 0.63 11.46
C PHE A 485 -42.29 -0.48 11.75
N ALA A 486 -41.92 -1.53 12.50
CA ALA A 486 -42.78 -2.69 12.74
C ALA A 486 -42.68 -3.23 14.18
N TRP A 487 -43.76 -3.84 14.69
CA TRP A 487 -43.76 -4.55 15.98
C TRP A 487 -43.45 -6.05 15.86
N GLY A 488 -43.10 -6.52 14.67
CA GLY A 488 -42.84 -7.91 14.33
C GLY A 488 -42.70 -8.11 12.82
N ASN A 489 -42.60 -9.36 12.37
CA ASN A 489 -42.43 -9.70 10.95
C ASN A 489 -43.75 -9.74 10.17
N ASP A 490 -44.87 -9.52 10.85
CA ASP A 490 -46.22 -9.55 10.28
C ASP A 490 -47.12 -8.60 11.09
N CYS A 491 -47.21 -7.35 10.66
CA CYS A 491 -47.85 -6.25 11.40
C CYS A 491 -49.01 -5.67 10.62
N ALA A 492 -50.22 -5.77 11.18
CA ALA A 492 -51.44 -5.31 10.52
C ALA A 492 -51.81 -3.86 10.91
N LEU A 493 -51.62 -2.93 9.99
CA LEU A 493 -52.01 -1.52 10.09
C LEU A 493 -53.45 -1.31 9.58
N GLY A 494 -54.26 -0.65 10.39
CA GLY A 494 -55.57 -0.14 9.95
C GLY A 494 -55.42 0.92 8.87
N TYR A 495 -56.49 1.19 8.11
CA TYR A 495 -56.51 2.34 7.20
C TYR A 495 -56.75 3.64 7.99
N GLY A 496 -56.22 4.77 7.51
CA GLY A 496 -56.30 6.06 8.21
C GLY A 496 -55.14 6.24 9.20
N SER A 497 -55.39 6.93 10.31
CA SER A 497 -54.37 7.27 11.31
C SER A 497 -54.54 6.46 12.59
N ASP A 498 -53.44 5.90 13.10
CA ASP A 498 -53.39 5.17 14.38
C ASP A 498 -51.93 5.15 14.90
N ALA A 499 -51.68 4.52 16.04
CA ALA A 499 -50.35 4.46 16.65
C ALA A 499 -50.04 3.10 17.29
N PHE A 500 -48.76 2.73 17.33
CA PHE A 500 -48.27 1.47 17.89
C PHE A 500 -46.89 1.63 18.52
N ASP A 501 -46.52 0.68 19.37
CA ASP A 501 -45.15 0.52 19.85
C ASP A 501 -44.44 -0.51 18.98
N ASN A 502 -43.29 -0.16 18.39
CA ASN A 502 -42.52 -1.08 17.57
C ASN A 502 -41.85 -2.17 18.42
N GLY A 503 -41.16 -3.12 17.76
CA GLY A 503 -40.49 -4.23 18.42
C GLY A 503 -39.31 -3.83 19.31
N LEU A 504 -38.96 -2.55 19.32
CA LEU A 504 -37.88 -1.93 20.08
C LEU A 504 -38.41 -1.05 21.23
N GLY A 505 -39.73 -1.02 21.44
CA GLY A 505 -40.37 -0.19 22.47
C GLY A 505 -40.42 1.30 22.14
N GLN A 506 -40.19 1.69 20.88
CA GLN A 506 -40.36 3.07 20.42
C GLN A 506 -41.79 3.28 19.92
N ARG A 507 -42.33 4.46 20.22
CA ARG A 507 -43.69 4.84 19.87
C ARG A 507 -43.74 5.47 18.48
N LEU A 508 -44.54 4.90 17.59
CA LEU A 508 -44.81 5.44 16.26
C LEU A 508 -46.30 5.70 16.07
N SER A 509 -46.61 6.82 15.45
CA SER A 509 -47.90 7.07 14.82
C SER A 509 -47.77 6.85 13.31
N TYR A 510 -48.85 6.46 12.64
CA TYR A 510 -48.86 6.35 11.19
C TYR A 510 -50.15 6.91 10.60
N THR A 511 -50.09 7.33 9.34
CA THR A 511 -51.25 7.68 8.52
C THR A 511 -51.15 7.01 7.16
N ILE A 512 -52.23 6.35 6.73
CA ILE A 512 -52.36 5.75 5.40
C ILE A 512 -53.45 6.50 4.63
N THR A 513 -53.08 7.08 3.50
CA THR A 513 -53.99 7.80 2.61
C THR A 513 -53.88 7.28 1.17
N GLU A 514 -55.01 7.17 0.48
CA GLU A 514 -55.06 6.79 -0.93
C GLU A 514 -54.99 7.98 -1.88
N ARG A 515 -54.27 7.77 -2.99
CA ARG A 515 -54.30 8.63 -4.16
C ARG A 515 -54.60 7.81 -5.40
N ILE A 516 -55.55 8.26 -6.23
CA ILE A 516 -55.77 7.66 -7.56
C ILE A 516 -54.71 8.17 -8.52
N LEU A 517 -53.89 7.26 -9.05
CA LEU A 517 -52.86 7.55 -10.04
C LEU A 517 -53.36 7.20 -11.44
N THR A 518 -53.12 8.08 -12.41
CA THR A 518 -53.33 7.82 -13.85
C THR A 518 -51.99 7.86 -14.57
N VAL A 519 -51.71 6.84 -15.39
CA VAL A 519 -50.47 6.71 -16.15
C VAL A 519 -50.82 6.49 -17.63
N ASN A 520 -50.33 7.35 -18.51
CA ASN A 520 -50.63 7.34 -19.96
C ASN A 520 -52.13 7.26 -20.27
N GLY A 521 -52.95 8.02 -19.53
CA GLY A 521 -54.41 8.05 -19.69
C GLY A 521 -55.16 6.82 -19.18
N LYS A 522 -54.48 5.84 -18.58
CA LYS A 522 -55.10 4.67 -17.94
C LYS A 522 -55.02 4.80 -16.42
N GLU A 523 -56.12 4.51 -15.73
CA GLU A 523 -56.14 4.49 -14.26
C GLU A 523 -55.26 3.34 -13.75
N TYR A 524 -54.22 3.67 -13.00
CA TYR A 524 -53.35 2.70 -12.34
C TYR A 524 -54.05 2.07 -11.14
N GLY A 525 -54.79 2.87 -10.38
CA GLY A 525 -55.56 2.47 -9.21
C GLY A 525 -55.28 3.40 -8.03
N PRO A 526 -55.79 3.09 -6.83
CA PRO A 526 -55.31 3.72 -5.62
C PRO A 526 -53.86 3.29 -5.36
N VAL A 527 -53.04 4.27 -4.96
CA VAL A 527 -51.71 4.09 -4.40
C VAL A 527 -51.79 4.57 -2.95
N ASN A 528 -51.32 3.74 -2.02
CA ASN A 528 -51.22 4.14 -0.62
C ASN A 528 -49.96 4.98 -0.40
N VAL A 529 -50.16 6.12 0.26
CA VAL A 529 -49.11 6.94 0.88
C VAL A 529 -49.11 6.61 2.37
N TYR A 530 -48.00 6.09 2.84
CA TYR A 530 -47.73 5.76 4.24
C TYR A 530 -46.86 6.85 4.84
N ASP A 531 -47.30 7.47 5.91
CA ASP A 531 -46.50 8.42 6.70
C ASP A 531 -46.32 7.85 8.10
N PHE A 532 -45.09 7.53 8.47
CA PHE A 532 -44.72 7.10 9.82
C PHE A 532 -44.09 8.26 10.58
N TYR A 533 -44.68 8.62 11.71
CA TYR A 533 -44.21 9.66 12.61
C TYR A 533 -43.59 9.02 13.85
N HIS A 534 -42.31 9.28 14.09
CA HIS A 534 -41.62 8.84 15.31
C HIS A 534 -41.82 9.87 16.43
N GLU A 535 -42.54 9.49 17.48
CA GLU A 535 -43.00 10.46 18.50
C GLU A 535 -41.84 11.05 19.33
N ALA A 536 -40.71 10.35 19.45
CA ALA A 536 -39.61 10.78 20.30
C ALA A 536 -38.75 11.90 19.69
N ASP A 537 -38.50 11.86 18.39
CA ASP A 537 -37.68 12.85 17.67
C ASP A 537 -38.47 13.72 16.68
N GLY A 538 -39.77 13.46 16.50
CA GLY A 538 -40.65 14.20 15.62
C GLY A 538 -40.40 13.97 14.13
N SER A 539 -39.62 12.94 13.78
CA SER A 539 -39.28 12.66 12.38
C SER A 539 -40.42 11.96 11.64
N HIS A 540 -40.51 12.26 10.34
CA HIS A 540 -41.47 11.64 9.41
C HIS A 540 -40.73 10.79 8.38
N TRP A 541 -41.18 9.55 8.22
CA TRP A 541 -40.77 8.68 7.12
C TRP A 541 -41.96 8.38 6.21
N VAL A 542 -41.96 9.02 5.04
CA VAL A 542 -43.05 8.93 4.07
C VAL A 542 -42.66 8.00 2.91
N MET A 543 -43.51 7.02 2.65
CA MET A 543 -43.32 6.00 1.61
C MET A 543 -44.58 5.83 0.77
N ALA A 544 -44.37 5.68 -0.54
CA ALA A 544 -45.37 5.17 -1.47
C ALA A 544 -44.65 4.33 -2.53
N SER A 545 -45.36 3.40 -3.17
CA SER A 545 -44.79 2.53 -4.19
C SER A 545 -45.83 2.14 -5.23
N LEU A 546 -45.37 1.92 -6.46
CA LEU A 546 -46.18 1.35 -7.53
C LEU A 546 -46.51 -0.13 -7.27
N GLY A 547 -45.73 -0.83 -6.45
CA GLY A 547 -45.87 -2.27 -6.22
C GLY A 547 -44.76 -3.06 -6.93
N HIS A 548 -44.92 -4.37 -7.05
CA HIS A 548 -43.91 -5.25 -7.64
C HIS A 548 -44.45 -6.08 -8.80
N GLN A 549 -43.60 -6.41 -9.77
CA GLN A 549 -43.93 -7.38 -10.82
C GLN A 549 -43.41 -8.77 -10.49
N TRP A 550 -44.20 -9.80 -10.80
CA TRP A 550 -43.90 -11.20 -10.46
C TRP A 550 -43.55 -12.10 -11.65
N ASP A 551 -43.89 -11.71 -12.88
CA ASP A 551 -43.49 -12.40 -14.12
C ASP A 551 -43.34 -11.41 -15.29
N ALA A 552 -42.88 -11.88 -16.46
CA ALA A 552 -42.56 -11.02 -17.60
C ALA A 552 -43.76 -10.58 -18.46
N SER A 553 -44.98 -11.02 -18.13
CA SER A 553 -46.17 -10.75 -18.92
C SER A 553 -46.72 -9.34 -18.66
N GLU A 554 -47.40 -8.77 -19.65
CA GLU A 554 -48.18 -7.56 -19.44
C GLU A 554 -49.27 -7.80 -18.37
N GLY A 555 -49.49 -6.83 -17.50
CA GLY A 555 -50.49 -6.93 -16.43
C GLY A 555 -49.99 -7.60 -15.15
N SER A 556 -48.74 -8.04 -15.10
CA SER A 556 -48.18 -8.80 -13.98
C SER A 556 -47.64 -7.94 -12.82
N VAL A 557 -48.19 -6.74 -12.64
CA VAL A 557 -47.83 -5.82 -11.54
C VAL A 557 -48.82 -5.95 -10.38
N SER A 558 -48.32 -6.33 -9.21
CA SER A 558 -49.08 -6.40 -7.97
C SER A 558 -49.14 -5.04 -7.33
N ARG A 559 -50.11 -4.25 -7.79
CA ARG A 559 -50.44 -2.93 -7.25
C ARG A 559 -50.69 -3.00 -5.75
N MET A 560 -50.32 -1.93 -5.04
CA MET A 560 -50.40 -1.80 -3.57
C MET A 560 -49.59 -2.83 -2.76
N VAL A 561 -48.85 -3.75 -3.40
CA VAL A 561 -47.94 -4.68 -2.71
C VAL A 561 -46.50 -4.26 -3.01
N ALA A 562 -45.95 -3.42 -2.14
CA ALA A 562 -44.58 -2.97 -2.22
C ALA A 562 -43.64 -4.05 -1.66
N LEU A 563 -42.62 -4.42 -2.43
CA LEU A 563 -41.49 -5.17 -1.90
C LEU A 563 -40.27 -4.25 -1.93
N PHE A 564 -39.55 -4.17 -0.83
CA PHE A 564 -38.37 -3.31 -0.70
C PHE A 564 -37.09 -4.11 -0.92
N ALA A 565 -36.10 -3.51 -1.57
CA ALA A 565 -34.76 -4.09 -1.54
C ALA A 565 -34.29 -4.15 -0.08
N THR A 566 -33.87 -5.33 0.35
CA THR A 566 -33.42 -5.58 1.74
C THR A 566 -32.14 -6.40 1.68
N SER A 567 -31.10 -5.92 2.35
CA SER A 567 -29.79 -6.58 2.39
C SER A 567 -29.71 -7.62 3.53
N GLY A 568 -28.63 -8.41 3.54
CA GLY A 568 -28.24 -9.25 4.68
C GLY A 568 -28.85 -10.67 4.77
N ARG A 569 -29.98 -10.96 4.12
CA ARG A 569 -30.55 -12.33 4.13
C ARG A 569 -31.16 -12.76 2.80
N LYS A 570 -30.49 -13.69 2.11
CA LYS A 570 -30.95 -14.30 0.86
C LYS A 570 -32.39 -14.80 0.95
N GLY A 571 -33.20 -14.44 -0.03
CA GLY A 571 -34.58 -14.89 -0.24
C GLY A 571 -35.62 -14.23 0.67
N MET A 572 -35.19 -13.33 1.56
CA MET A 572 -36.07 -12.64 2.50
C MET A 572 -36.07 -11.14 2.22
N THR A 573 -37.21 -10.49 2.38
CA THR A 573 -37.39 -9.08 1.99
C THR A 573 -38.45 -8.47 2.89
N TRP A 574 -38.29 -7.19 3.23
CA TRP A 574 -39.38 -6.40 3.79
C TRP A 574 -40.34 -5.96 2.67
N GLY A 575 -41.60 -5.77 3.02
CA GLY A 575 -42.61 -5.25 2.11
C GLY A 575 -43.85 -4.76 2.85
N ILE A 576 -44.70 -4.03 2.13
CA ILE A 576 -46.02 -3.63 2.61
C ILE A 576 -47.06 -4.16 1.63
N GLU A 577 -47.92 -5.03 2.15
CA GLU A 577 -49.10 -5.54 1.45
C GLU A 577 -50.30 -4.64 1.77
N GLY A 578 -50.53 -3.65 0.91
CA GLY A 578 -51.63 -2.70 1.01
C GLY A 578 -52.91 -3.23 0.39
N TYR A 579 -54.03 -2.65 0.84
CA TYR A 579 -55.37 -2.91 0.34
C TYR A 579 -56.13 -1.60 0.18
N PRO A 580 -57.09 -1.53 -0.75
CA PRO A 580 -57.92 -0.35 -0.89
C PRO A 580 -58.69 0.00 0.39
N ALA A 581 -58.90 1.28 0.69
CA ALA A 581 -59.60 1.76 1.89
C ALA A 581 -60.99 1.13 2.06
N ASN A 582 -61.70 0.94 0.94
CA ASN A 582 -63.05 0.39 0.89
C ASN A 582 -63.09 -1.15 0.73
N SER A 583 -61.98 -1.84 1.00
CA SER A 583 -61.91 -3.30 0.86
C SER A 583 -62.93 -4.01 1.76
N SER A 584 -63.68 -4.95 1.17
CA SER A 584 -64.65 -5.78 1.91
C SER A 584 -63.97 -6.53 3.05
N GLY A 585 -64.51 -6.38 4.27
CA GLY A 585 -64.03 -7.07 5.47
C GLY A 585 -62.97 -6.32 6.29
N GLY A 586 -62.70 -5.04 6.01
CA GLY A 586 -61.76 -4.23 6.81
C GLY A 586 -60.32 -4.69 6.66
N ARG A 587 -59.91 -5.08 5.44
CA ARG A 587 -58.55 -5.56 5.17
C ARG A 587 -57.53 -4.48 5.57
N ARG A 588 -56.58 -4.91 6.40
CA ARG A 588 -55.49 -4.09 6.94
C ARG A 588 -54.32 -4.07 5.95
N SER A 589 -53.54 -2.99 5.93
CA SER A 589 -52.22 -3.03 5.28
C SER A 589 -51.26 -3.82 6.16
N TRP A 590 -50.41 -4.67 5.59
CA TRP A 590 -49.50 -5.50 6.37
C TRP A 590 -48.05 -5.18 6.06
N ILE A 591 -47.29 -4.78 7.09
CA ILE A 591 -45.82 -4.78 6.99
C ILE A 591 -45.35 -6.22 7.22
N LYS A 592 -44.57 -6.76 6.28
CA LYS A 592 -44.13 -8.15 6.29
C LYS A 592 -42.65 -8.29 6.02
N TYR A 593 -42.00 -9.17 6.77
CA TYR A 593 -40.68 -9.71 6.45
C TYR A 593 -40.83 -11.18 6.08
N ALA A 594 -40.80 -11.48 4.78
CA ALA A 594 -41.20 -12.79 4.27
C ALA A 594 -40.37 -13.25 3.07
N ALA A 595 -40.45 -14.56 2.81
CA ALA A 595 -39.77 -15.17 1.67
C ALA A 595 -40.35 -14.67 0.35
N ASN A 596 -39.49 -14.16 -0.54
CA ASN A 596 -39.85 -13.79 -1.90
C ASN A 596 -38.74 -14.19 -2.86
N ASN A 597 -39.12 -14.57 -4.08
CA ASN A 597 -38.14 -14.86 -5.12
C ASN A 597 -37.36 -13.59 -5.53
N SER A 598 -36.14 -13.79 -6.02
CA SER A 598 -35.26 -12.70 -6.47
C SER A 598 -35.69 -12.07 -7.78
N SER A 599 -36.46 -12.80 -8.61
CA SER A 599 -36.95 -12.32 -9.90
C SER A 599 -38.03 -11.24 -9.74
N LYS A 600 -38.78 -11.21 -8.64
CA LYS A 600 -39.76 -10.12 -8.43
C LYS A 600 -39.05 -8.77 -8.32
N THR A 601 -39.64 -7.71 -8.86
CA THR A 601 -39.06 -6.37 -8.72
C THR A 601 -39.13 -5.85 -7.28
N ARG A 602 -38.30 -4.86 -6.97
CA ARG A 602 -38.24 -4.18 -5.67
C ARG A 602 -38.14 -2.66 -5.85
N THR A 603 -38.79 -1.93 -4.96
CA THR A 603 -38.49 -0.52 -4.73
C THR A 603 -37.19 -0.42 -3.94
N ILE A 604 -36.29 0.47 -4.34
CA ILE A 604 -35.09 0.80 -3.55
C ILE A 604 -35.30 2.12 -2.84
N ARG A 605 -35.19 2.07 -1.51
CA ARG A 605 -35.13 3.23 -0.62
C ARG A 605 -33.86 3.09 0.20
N CYS A 606 -32.83 3.87 -0.12
CA CYS A 606 -31.53 3.77 0.52
C CYS A 606 -31.48 4.40 1.92
N ILE A 607 -30.44 4.04 2.66
CA ILE A 607 -29.95 4.78 3.83
C ILE A 607 -28.53 5.28 3.56
N LYS A 608 -28.12 6.34 4.25
CA LYS A 608 -26.73 6.81 4.26
C LYS A 608 -25.86 5.80 5.02
N THR A 609 -24.78 5.32 4.40
CA THR A 609 -23.78 4.51 5.11
C THR A 609 -23.21 5.34 6.27
N PRO A 610 -23.09 4.78 7.48
CA PRO A 610 -22.58 5.50 8.65
C PRO A 610 -21.24 6.19 8.39
N VAL A 611 -21.11 7.43 8.84
CA VAL A 611 -19.88 8.23 8.71
C VAL A 611 -19.36 8.64 10.07
N ARG A 612 -18.03 8.64 10.23
CA ARG A 612 -17.37 9.14 11.45
C ARG A 612 -17.41 10.66 11.54
N TYR A 613 -17.38 11.34 10.39
CA TYR A 613 -17.31 12.79 10.31
C TYR A 613 -18.56 13.35 9.63
N MET A 614 -19.38 14.07 10.40
CA MET A 614 -20.41 14.97 9.87
C MET A 614 -20.00 16.41 10.17
N TYR A 615 -20.23 17.31 9.21
CA TYR A 615 -19.93 18.74 9.34
C TYR A 615 -21.19 19.58 9.14
N GLU A 616 -21.17 20.80 9.68
CA GLU A 616 -22.31 21.72 9.71
C GLU A 616 -22.33 22.72 8.57
#